data_AF-A0A4Y2PD11-F1
#
_entry.id   AF-A0A4Y2PD11-F1
#
_cell.length_a   1.000
_cell.length_b   1.000
_cell.length_c   1.000
_cell.angle_alpha   90.00
_cell.angle_beta   90.00
_cell.angle_gamma   90.00
#
_symmetry.space_group_name_H-M   'P 1'
#
loop_
_entity.id
_entity.type
_entity.pdbx_description
1 polymer ?
#
loop_
_entity_poly.entity_id
_entity_poly.type
_entity_poly.pdbx_seq_one_letter_code
_entity_poly.pdbx_strand_id
1 'polypeptide(L)'
;QENIGLRKAIAELYKVWKFNATAKTIRNCFKRGGFSNQTDDSDSDDGCAILANLKEKWKTVEGNGRITDDATLSNILEVDAELLTASYPTDEEILNSLMDNNKGQKSDSYSENEDAIQPKPHRTEMLQSFGTIKRGFQMEENVPDSIFSLLKKCKNLYENLTSRIAKQCKITEFFK
;
A
#
# COMPACT_ATOMS: atom_id res chain seq x y z
N GLN A 1 -34.69 12.43 11.29
CA GLN A 1 -33.24 12.16 11.38
C GLN A 1 -32.55 13.49 11.59
N GLU A 2 -32.01 13.74 12.79
CA GLU A 2 -31.32 15.00 13.06
C GLU A 2 -30.06 15.09 12.20
N ASN A 3 -29.93 16.17 11.43
CA ASN A 3 -28.77 16.41 10.60
C ASN A 3 -27.61 16.84 11.51
N ILE A 4 -26.70 15.91 11.83
CA ILE A 4 -25.58 16.20 12.70
C ILE A 4 -24.54 17.01 11.92
N GLY A 5 -24.33 18.26 12.33
CA GLY A 5 -23.31 19.11 11.72
C GLY A 5 -21.92 18.50 11.87
N LEU A 6 -21.05 18.70 10.88
CA LEU A 6 -19.70 18.11 10.83
C LEU A 6 -18.88 18.38 12.11
N ARG A 7 -18.95 19.60 12.66
CA ARG A 7 -18.29 19.96 13.93
C ARG A 7 -18.77 19.11 15.09
N LYS A 8 -20.07 18.82 15.17
CA LYS A 8 -20.66 17.97 16.21
C LYS A 8 -20.24 16.51 16.00
N ALA A 9 -20.21 16.02 14.75
CA ALA A 9 -19.71 14.69 14.44
C ALA A 9 -18.25 14.49 14.88
N ILE A 10 -17.37 15.46 14.58
CA ILE A 10 -15.94 15.39 14.96
C ILE A 10 -15.77 15.43 16.48
N ALA A 11 -16.51 16.30 17.18
CA ALA A 11 -16.44 16.40 18.64
C ALA A 11 -16.88 15.09 19.32
N GLU A 12 -17.95 14.45 18.83
CA GLU A 12 -18.41 13.16 19.34
C GLU A 12 -17.42 12.04 19.02
N LEU A 13 -16.84 12.02 17.82
CA LEU A 13 -15.81 11.05 17.46
C LEU A 13 -14.57 11.19 18.36
N TYR A 14 -14.13 12.42 18.64
CA TYR A 14 -13.00 12.68 19.54
C TYR A 14 -13.28 12.20 20.96
N LYS A 15 -14.48 12.42 21.50
CA LYS A 15 -14.88 11.90 22.82
C LYS A 15 -14.84 10.37 22.84
N VAL A 16 -15.45 9.73 21.84
CA VAL A 16 -15.44 8.26 21.74
C VAL A 16 -14.02 7.73 21.65
N TRP A 17 -13.16 8.36 20.84
CA TRP A 17 -11.77 7.93 20.72
C TRP A 17 -10.99 8.14 22.02
N LYS A 18 -11.16 9.28 22.69
CA LYS A 18 -10.42 9.60 23.93
C LYS A 18 -10.85 8.76 25.13
N PHE A 19 -12.15 8.47 25.26
CA PHE A 19 -12.70 7.82 26.45
C PHE A 19 -12.99 6.33 26.24
N ASN A 20 -13.35 5.90 25.03
CA ASN A 20 -13.75 4.52 24.75
C ASN A 20 -12.66 3.71 24.04
N ALA A 21 -11.74 4.35 23.30
CA ALA A 21 -10.63 3.64 22.67
C ALA A 21 -9.53 3.35 23.71
N THR A 22 -9.74 2.29 24.48
CA THR A 22 -8.71 1.75 25.37
C THR A 22 -7.66 0.97 24.58
N ALA A 23 -6.44 0.87 25.11
CA ALA A 23 -5.37 0.06 24.53
C ALA A 23 -5.81 -1.39 24.26
N LYS A 24 -6.71 -1.94 25.08
CA LYS A 24 -7.34 -3.26 24.90
C LYS A 24 -8.23 -3.31 23.65
N THR A 25 -9.05 -2.29 23.42
CA THR A 25 -9.95 -2.22 22.25
C THR A 25 -9.14 -2.09 20.96
N ILE A 26 -8.11 -1.24 20.99
CA ILE A 26 -7.19 -1.05 19.86
C ILE A 26 -6.45 -2.37 19.54
N ARG A 27 -5.91 -3.04 20.57
CA ARG A 27 -5.26 -4.35 20.42
C ARG A 27 -6.20 -5.40 19.82
N ASN A 28 -7.45 -5.46 20.27
CA ASN A 28 -8.44 -6.39 19.73
C ASN A 28 -8.76 -6.11 18.26
N CYS A 29 -8.77 -4.84 17.83
CA CYS A 29 -8.93 -4.48 16.41
C CYS A 29 -7.73 -4.96 15.57
N PHE A 30 -6.49 -4.77 16.06
CA PHE A 30 -5.30 -5.30 15.39
C PHE A 30 -5.26 -6.84 15.37
N LYS A 31 -5.68 -7.52 16.45
CA LYS A 31 -5.86 -8.99 16.48
C LYS A 31 -6.87 -9.44 15.42
N ARG A 32 -8.05 -8.79 15.35
CA ARG A 32 -9.09 -9.13 14.35
C ARG A 32 -8.68 -8.77 12.91
N GLY A 33 -7.81 -7.79 12.74
CA GLY A 33 -7.21 -7.42 11.46
C GLY A 33 -6.01 -8.28 11.05
N GLY A 34 -5.61 -9.28 11.84
CA GLY A 34 -4.50 -10.18 11.52
C GLY A 34 -3.10 -9.59 11.76
N PHE A 35 -2.99 -8.48 12.49
CA PHE A 35 -1.73 -7.76 12.74
C PHE A 35 -1.05 -8.11 14.08
N SER A 36 -1.50 -9.14 14.79
CA SER A 36 -0.83 -9.54 16.02
C SER A 36 0.27 -10.56 15.74
N ASN A 37 1.52 -10.12 15.90
CA ASN A 37 2.72 -10.97 15.83
C ASN A 37 3.03 -11.68 17.16
N GLN A 38 2.11 -11.67 18.12
CA GLN A 38 2.22 -12.51 19.30
C GLN A 38 1.69 -13.88 18.91
N THR A 39 2.60 -14.83 18.67
CA THR A 39 2.44 -16.13 19.34
C THR A 39 2.26 -15.76 20.79
N ASP A 40 1.01 -15.74 21.26
CA ASP A 40 0.79 -15.66 22.69
C ASP A 40 1.72 -16.77 23.25
N ASP A 41 2.61 -16.43 24.18
CA ASP A 41 3.01 -17.35 25.26
C ASP A 41 1.73 -17.64 26.05
N SER A 42 0.77 -18.22 25.34
CA SER A 42 -0.34 -18.90 25.88
C SER A 42 0.29 -20.20 26.29
N ASP A 43 0.48 -20.32 27.59
CA ASP A 43 0.44 -21.58 28.34
C ASP A 43 -0.93 -22.25 28.03
N SER A 44 -1.11 -22.57 26.75
CA SER A 44 -2.34 -22.99 26.13
C SER A 44 -2.13 -24.43 25.76
N ASP A 45 -2.65 -25.24 26.67
CA ASP A 45 -2.97 -26.64 26.47
C ASP A 45 -3.76 -26.91 25.16
N ASP A 46 -4.24 -25.88 24.46
CA ASP A 46 -4.88 -25.98 23.14
C ASP A 46 -3.91 -26.43 22.03
N GLY A 47 -2.63 -26.03 22.11
CA GLY A 47 -1.61 -26.55 21.18
C GLY A 47 -1.41 -28.05 21.34
N CYS A 48 -1.44 -28.54 22.59
CA CYS A 48 -1.39 -29.96 22.93
C CYS A 48 -2.66 -30.70 22.48
N ALA A 49 -3.85 -30.10 22.66
CA ALA A 49 -5.12 -30.72 22.28
C ALA A 49 -5.26 -30.91 20.76
N ILE A 50 -4.87 -29.91 19.96
CA ILE A 50 -4.90 -30.01 18.49
C ILE A 50 -3.88 -31.02 17.98
N LEU A 51 -2.64 -31.01 18.52
CA LEU A 51 -1.62 -32.00 18.19
C LEU A 51 -2.04 -33.42 18.60
N ALA A 52 -2.69 -33.59 19.75
CA ALA A 52 -3.21 -34.87 20.20
C ALA A 52 -4.30 -35.40 19.26
N ASN A 53 -5.25 -34.55 18.85
CA ASN A 53 -6.29 -34.92 17.89
C ASN A 53 -5.72 -35.28 16.52
N LEU A 54 -4.69 -34.54 16.07
CA LEU A 54 -4.03 -34.81 14.80
C LEU A 54 -3.26 -36.13 14.83
N LYS A 55 -2.54 -36.43 15.93
CA LYS A 55 -1.87 -37.73 16.14
C LYS A 55 -2.84 -38.90 16.14
N GLU A 56 -4.02 -38.75 16.75
CA GLU A 56 -5.07 -39.77 16.75
C GLU A 56 -5.61 -40.02 15.34
N LYS A 57 -5.91 -38.96 14.59
CA LYS A 57 -6.33 -39.05 13.19
C LYS A 57 -5.26 -39.65 12.29
N TRP A 58 -3.99 -39.29 12.50
CA TRP A 58 -2.86 -39.82 11.74
C TRP A 58 -2.76 -41.35 11.88
N LYS A 59 -2.82 -41.89 13.11
CA LYS A 59 -2.83 -43.34 13.36
C LYS A 59 -3.97 -44.07 12.67
N THR A 60 -5.13 -43.42 12.55
CA THR A 60 -6.29 -43.97 11.83
C THR A 60 -6.02 -44.08 10.33
N VAL A 61 -5.30 -43.12 9.75
CA VAL A 61 -4.96 -43.14 8.32
C VAL A 61 -3.80 -44.09 8.03
N GLU A 62 -2.82 -44.17 8.95
CA GLU A 62 -1.69 -45.11 8.90
C GLU A 62 -2.18 -46.56 8.95
N GLY A 63 -3.10 -46.90 9.86
CA GLY A 63 -3.72 -48.23 9.95
C GLY A 63 -4.58 -48.61 8.74
N ASN A 64 -4.99 -47.64 7.92
CA ASN A 64 -5.74 -47.88 6.69
C ASN A 64 -4.85 -48.18 5.47
N GLY A 65 -3.52 -48.20 5.64
CA GLY A 65 -2.54 -48.52 4.57
C GLY A 65 -2.51 -47.50 3.43
N ARG A 66 -3.04 -46.29 3.65
CA ARG A 66 -3.11 -45.21 2.64
C ARG A 66 -1.87 -44.32 2.64
N ILE A 67 -1.01 -44.46 3.65
CA ILE A 67 0.25 -43.73 3.81
C ILE A 67 1.38 -44.74 3.59
N THR A 68 2.36 -44.37 2.78
CA THR A 68 3.59 -45.15 2.59
C THR A 68 4.49 -45.02 3.83
N ASP A 69 5.11 -46.12 4.28
CA ASP A 69 5.93 -46.21 5.51
C ASP A 69 7.03 -45.13 5.68
N ASP A 70 7.37 -44.42 4.61
CA ASP A 70 8.41 -43.38 4.56
C ASP A 70 7.93 -41.98 4.99
N ALA A 71 6.62 -41.71 4.98
CA ALA A 71 6.07 -40.40 5.34
C ALA A 71 5.66 -40.37 6.81
N THR A 72 6.42 -39.65 7.66
CA THR A 72 6.04 -39.45 9.06
C THR A 72 5.22 -38.16 9.23
N LEU A 73 4.40 -38.10 10.29
CA LEU A 73 3.65 -36.87 10.64
C LEU A 73 4.59 -35.68 10.90
N SER A 74 5.80 -35.92 11.44
CA SER A 74 6.82 -34.87 11.64
C SER A 74 7.23 -34.26 10.31
N ASN A 75 7.48 -35.10 9.29
CA ASN A 75 7.91 -34.63 7.96
C ASN A 75 6.87 -33.69 7.32
N ILE A 76 5.58 -33.83 7.64
CA ILE A 76 4.49 -32.97 7.13
C ILE A 76 4.34 -31.69 7.96
N LEU A 77 4.60 -31.76 9.27
CA LEU A 77 4.52 -30.60 10.14
C LEU A 77 5.77 -29.70 10.03
N GLU A 78 6.91 -30.27 9.64
CA GLU A 78 8.20 -29.57 9.51
C GLU A 78 8.50 -29.10 8.08
N VAL A 79 7.51 -29.10 7.17
CA VAL A 79 7.71 -28.71 5.75
C VAL A 79 8.27 -27.29 5.61
N ASP A 80 7.93 -26.38 6.52
CA ASP A 80 8.41 -24.99 6.50
C ASP A 80 9.71 -24.78 7.30
N ALA A 81 10.25 -25.81 7.97
CA ALA A 81 11.46 -25.68 8.78
C ALA A 81 12.73 -25.45 7.94
N GLU A 82 12.75 -25.93 6.70
CA GLU A 82 13.84 -25.71 5.73
C GLU A 82 13.54 -24.58 4.73
N LEU A 83 12.36 -23.96 4.81
CA LEU A 83 12.01 -22.84 3.94
C LEU A 83 12.83 -21.62 4.36
N LEU A 84 13.78 -21.22 3.53
CA LEU A 84 14.50 -19.96 3.68
C LEU A 84 13.50 -18.80 3.53
N THR A 85 12.91 -18.37 4.64
CA THR A 85 12.13 -17.14 4.68
C THR A 85 13.10 -16.00 4.42
N ALA A 86 12.89 -15.24 3.35
CA ALA A 86 13.63 -14.00 3.14
C ALA A 86 13.45 -13.13 4.39
N SER A 87 14.56 -12.79 5.05
CA SER A 87 14.49 -11.89 6.20
C SER A 87 13.96 -10.55 5.71
N TYR A 88 13.02 -9.98 6.45
CA TYR A 88 12.66 -8.58 6.25
C TYR A 88 13.84 -7.72 6.69
N PRO A 89 14.21 -6.67 5.93
CA PRO A 89 15.24 -5.76 6.38
C PRO A 89 14.80 -5.16 7.71
N THR A 90 15.71 -5.19 8.68
CA THR A 90 15.54 -4.57 9.98
C THR A 90 15.46 -3.05 9.85
N ASP A 91 14.85 -2.38 10.81
CA ASP A 91 14.74 -0.91 10.80
C ASP A 91 16.12 -0.23 10.66
N GLU A 92 17.17 -0.83 11.22
CA GLU A 92 18.56 -0.38 11.13
C GLU A 92 19.13 -0.53 9.72
N GLU A 93 18.85 -1.65 9.02
CA GLU A 93 19.24 -1.86 7.63
C GLU A 93 18.52 -0.87 6.69
N ILE A 94 17.25 -0.59 6.97
CA ILE A 94 16.47 0.41 6.24
C ILE A 94 17.05 1.81 6.48
N LEU A 95 17.33 2.19 7.74
CA LEU A 95 17.94 3.47 8.09
C LEU A 95 19.32 3.65 7.47
N ASN A 96 20.15 2.60 7.49
CA ASN A 96 21.48 2.62 6.89
C ASN A 96 21.41 2.75 5.36
N SER A 97 20.46 2.08 4.70
CA SER A 97 20.26 2.23 3.26
C SER A 97 19.90 3.68 2.86
N LEU A 98 19.15 4.40 3.71
CA LEU A 98 18.81 5.82 3.50
C LEU A 98 20.01 6.74 3.79
N MET A 99 20.86 6.38 4.74
CA MET A 99 22.06 7.13 5.11
C MET A 99 23.18 6.97 4.06
N ASP A 100 23.36 5.76 3.53
CA ASP A 100 24.36 5.45 2.50
C ASP A 100 24.04 6.14 1.17
N ASN A 101 22.76 6.30 0.84
CA ASN A 101 22.30 7.10 -0.30
C ASN A 101 22.63 8.60 -0.18
N ASN A 102 22.95 9.12 1.02
CA ASN A 102 23.23 10.53 1.25
C ASN A 102 24.72 10.86 1.44
N LYS A 103 25.62 9.86 1.52
CA LYS A 103 27.05 10.09 1.80
C LYS A 103 27.89 10.48 0.57
N GLY A 104 27.29 10.58 -0.61
CA GLY A 104 28.00 10.80 -1.87
C GLY A 104 27.62 12.04 -2.68
N GLN A 105 26.83 12.99 -2.16
CA GLN A 105 26.47 14.18 -2.94
C GLN A 105 26.37 15.43 -2.08
N LYS A 106 27.50 16.14 -1.96
CA LYS A 106 27.46 17.58 -1.71
C LYS A 106 26.71 18.21 -2.89
N SER A 107 25.76 19.06 -2.57
CA SER A 107 25.19 20.01 -3.52
C SER A 107 26.34 20.80 -4.15
N ASP A 108 26.57 20.58 -5.44
CA ASP A 108 26.86 21.58 -6.48
C ASP A 108 27.36 20.83 -7.71
N SER A 109 26.76 21.14 -8.86
CA SER A 109 26.90 20.45 -10.15
C SER A 109 26.01 19.20 -10.29
N TYR A 110 24.76 19.44 -10.69
CA TYR A 110 23.91 18.41 -11.27
C TYR A 110 24.55 17.93 -12.58
N SER A 111 25.25 16.80 -12.56
CA SER A 111 25.68 16.14 -13.78
C SER A 111 24.44 15.60 -14.50
N GLU A 112 24.17 16.19 -15.65
CA GLU A 112 23.24 15.72 -16.67
C GLU A 112 23.54 14.24 -16.97
N ASN A 113 22.57 13.37 -16.67
CA ASN A 113 22.52 12.10 -17.36
C ASN A 113 22.08 12.43 -18.80
N GLU A 114 23.00 12.21 -19.73
CA GLU A 114 22.84 12.25 -21.19
C GLU A 114 21.80 11.23 -21.66
N ASP A 115 20.54 11.53 -21.40
CA ASP A 115 19.38 11.15 -22.20
C ASP A 115 18.50 12.39 -22.28
N ALA A 116 19.02 13.45 -22.94
CA ALA A 116 18.38 14.74 -23.20
C ALA A 116 17.02 14.93 -22.49
N ILE A 117 17.05 15.07 -21.17
CA ILE A 117 15.83 15.09 -20.36
C ILE A 117 15.21 16.46 -20.64
N GLN A 118 14.26 16.50 -21.58
CA GLN A 118 13.51 17.72 -21.82
C GLN A 118 12.90 18.16 -20.48
N PRO A 119 13.14 19.41 -20.05
CA PRO A 119 12.58 19.89 -18.81
C PRO A 119 11.06 19.72 -18.88
N LYS A 120 10.46 19.27 -17.76
CA LYS A 120 9.02 19.08 -17.69
C LYS A 120 8.33 20.41 -18.06
N PRO A 121 7.51 20.46 -19.12
CA PRO A 121 6.92 21.70 -19.57
C PRO A 121 6.01 22.29 -18.50
N HIS A 122 6.03 23.62 -18.39
CA HIS A 122 5.18 24.30 -17.42
C HIS A 122 3.69 24.09 -17.76
N ARG A 123 2.81 24.19 -16.77
CA ARG A 123 1.36 23.99 -16.98
C ARG A 123 0.81 24.83 -18.13
N THR A 124 1.21 26.10 -18.19
CA THR A 124 0.77 27.03 -19.24
C THR A 124 1.30 26.64 -20.61
N GLU A 125 2.55 26.20 -20.68
CA GLU A 125 3.19 25.72 -21.90
C GLU A 125 2.46 24.49 -22.45
N MET A 126 2.16 23.50 -21.59
CA MET A 126 1.39 22.32 -21.99
C MET A 126 -0.01 22.68 -22.52
N LEU A 127 -0.71 23.59 -21.84
CA LEU A 127 -2.04 24.04 -22.28
C LEU A 127 -1.99 24.83 -23.59
N GLN A 128 -0.93 25.60 -23.81
CA GLN A 128 -0.68 26.28 -25.08
C GLN A 128 -0.41 25.28 -26.20
N SER A 129 0.38 24.22 -25.95
CA SER A 129 0.65 23.15 -26.92
C SER A 129 -0.63 22.48 -27.41
N PHE A 130 -1.60 22.19 -26.53
CA PHE A 130 -2.92 21.70 -26.94
C PHE A 130 -3.65 22.67 -27.89
N GLY A 131 -3.53 23.98 -27.65
CA GLY A 131 -4.08 25.01 -28.51
C GLY A 131 -3.39 25.07 -29.87
N THR A 132 -2.07 24.95 -29.89
CA THR A 132 -1.25 24.92 -31.11
C THR A 132 -1.56 23.69 -31.96
N ILE A 133 -1.60 22.50 -31.34
CA ILE A 133 -1.95 21.24 -32.02
C ILE A 133 -3.37 21.31 -32.59
N LYS A 134 -4.34 21.83 -31.83
CA LYS A 134 -5.71 22.02 -32.32
C LYS A 134 -5.73 22.91 -33.56
N ARG A 135 -5.00 24.02 -33.54
CA ARG A 135 -4.98 24.98 -34.65
C ARG A 135 -4.30 24.41 -35.89
N GLY A 136 -3.24 23.61 -35.72
CA GLY A 136 -2.61 22.88 -36.82
C GLY A 136 -3.59 21.92 -37.49
N PHE A 137 -4.32 21.11 -36.73
CA PHE A 137 -5.35 20.24 -37.27
C PHE A 137 -6.53 20.98 -37.93
N GLN A 138 -6.78 22.24 -37.57
CA GLN A 138 -7.82 23.04 -38.22
C GLN A 138 -7.38 23.61 -39.57
N MET A 139 -6.07 23.67 -39.84
CA MET A 139 -5.53 24.12 -41.13
C MET A 139 -5.51 22.98 -42.16
N GLU A 140 -5.61 21.73 -41.70
CA GLU A 140 -5.51 20.55 -42.55
C GLU A 140 -6.88 20.09 -43.05
N GLU A 141 -6.95 19.76 -44.33
CA GLU A 141 -8.18 19.33 -44.97
C GLU A 141 -8.54 17.89 -44.55
N ASN A 142 -9.84 17.62 -44.33
CA ASN A 142 -10.39 16.29 -44.02
C ASN A 142 -10.00 15.66 -42.66
N VAL A 143 -9.62 16.46 -41.67
CA VAL A 143 -9.39 15.94 -40.30
C VAL A 143 -10.72 15.51 -39.64
N PRO A 144 -10.87 14.24 -39.20
CA PRO A 144 -12.10 13.77 -38.57
C PRO A 144 -12.39 14.42 -37.20
N ASP A 145 -13.67 14.67 -36.90
CA ASP A 145 -14.13 15.22 -35.61
C ASP A 145 -13.72 14.40 -34.39
N SER A 146 -13.52 13.09 -34.58
CA SER A 146 -13.03 12.18 -33.54
C SER A 146 -11.67 12.62 -32.97
N ILE A 147 -10.82 13.24 -33.78
CA ILE A 147 -9.49 13.75 -33.37
C ILE A 147 -9.66 14.95 -32.44
N PHE A 148 -10.55 15.89 -32.76
CA PHE A 148 -10.84 17.04 -31.89
C PHE A 148 -11.50 16.60 -30.58
N SER A 149 -12.37 15.58 -30.63
CA SER A 149 -12.97 14.96 -29.44
C SER A 149 -11.90 14.32 -28.55
N LEU A 150 -10.96 13.58 -29.13
CA LEU A 150 -9.84 12.97 -28.40
C LEU A 150 -8.92 14.02 -27.77
N LEU A 151 -8.57 15.07 -28.52
CA LEU A 151 -7.74 16.17 -28.03
C LEU A 151 -8.37 16.87 -26.82
N LYS A 152 -9.70 17.09 -26.87
CA LYS A 152 -10.47 17.64 -25.75
C LYS A 152 -10.44 16.72 -24.53
N LYS A 153 -10.57 15.40 -24.72
CA LYS A 153 -10.46 14.42 -23.62
C LYS A 153 -9.08 14.46 -22.97
N CYS A 154 -8.00 14.47 -23.76
CA CYS A 154 -6.62 14.56 -23.26
C CYS A 154 -6.39 15.85 -22.45
N LYS A 155 -6.85 17.00 -22.97
CA LYS A 155 -6.77 18.27 -22.25
C LYS A 155 -7.48 18.21 -20.90
N ASN A 156 -8.71 17.68 -20.86
CA ASN A 156 -9.48 17.56 -19.62
C ASN A 156 -8.81 16.62 -18.60
N LEU A 157 -8.24 15.51 -19.07
CA LEU A 157 -7.48 14.59 -18.21
C LEU A 157 -6.28 15.29 -17.57
N TYR A 158 -5.52 16.06 -18.35
CA TYR A 158 -4.39 16.83 -17.85
C TYR A 158 -4.82 17.88 -16.81
N GLU A 159 -5.85 18.68 -17.09
CA GLU A 159 -6.36 19.68 -16.15
C GLU A 159 -6.85 19.06 -14.83
N ASN A 160 -7.51 17.89 -14.90
CA ASN A 160 -7.94 17.14 -13.72
C ASN A 160 -6.76 16.62 -12.88
N LEU A 161 -5.71 16.09 -13.53
CA LEU A 161 -4.50 15.63 -12.84
C LEU A 161 -3.77 16.80 -12.16
N THR A 162 -3.59 17.92 -12.87
CA THR A 162 -2.96 19.11 -12.29
C THR A 162 -3.77 19.68 -11.13
N SER A 163 -5.11 19.67 -11.23
CA SER A 163 -5.99 20.14 -10.15
C SER A 163 -5.94 19.24 -8.91
N ARG A 164 -5.70 17.93 -9.07
CA ARG A 164 -5.54 16.99 -7.94
C ARG A 164 -4.17 17.13 -7.28
N ILE A 165 -3.12 17.33 -8.07
CA ILE A 165 -1.75 17.54 -7.55
C ILE A 165 -1.64 18.89 -6.84
N ALA A 166 -2.25 19.95 -7.36
CA ALA A 166 -2.31 21.26 -6.70
C ALA A 166 -3.13 21.25 -5.39
N LYS A 167 -4.00 20.25 -5.20
CA LYS A 167 -4.83 20.04 -4.00
C LYS A 167 -4.22 19.03 -3.03
N GLN A 168 -2.90 18.86 -3.01
CA GLN A 168 -2.25 18.21 -1.86
C GLN A 168 -2.38 19.15 -0.65
N CYS A 169 -3.55 19.12 -0.02
CA CYS A 169 -3.87 19.92 1.15
C CYS A 169 -3.05 19.41 2.33
N LYS A 170 -2.29 20.30 2.97
CA LYS A 170 -1.62 19.96 4.22
C LYS A 170 -2.69 19.65 5.25
N ILE A 171 -2.45 18.65 6.12
CA ILE A 171 -3.41 18.26 7.16
C ILE A 171 -3.84 19.45 8.04
N THR A 172 -2.97 20.45 8.16
CA THR A 172 -3.18 21.71 8.89
C THR A 172 -4.22 22.63 8.25
N GLU A 173 -4.54 22.50 6.96
CA GLU A 173 -5.57 23.30 6.29
C GLU A 173 -7.00 22.88 6.68
N PHE A 174 -7.17 21.69 7.25
CA PHE A 174 -8.47 21.18 7.73
C PHE A 174 -8.82 21.63 9.16
N PHE A 175 -7.86 22.21 9.89
CA PHE A 175 -8.03 22.59 11.30
C PHE A 175 -8.17 24.12 11.50
N LYS A 176 -8.51 24.89 10.46
CA LYS A 176 -8.89 26.30 10.57
C LYS A 176 -10.34 26.49 11.03
#